data_AF-A0A2D5VQ65-F1
#
_entry.id   AF-A0A2D5VQ65-F1
#
_cell.length_a   1.000
_cell.length_b   1.000
_cell.length_c   1.000
_cell.angle_alpha   90.00
_cell.angle_beta   90.00
_cell.angle_gamma   90.00
#
_symmetry.space_group_name_H-M   'P 1'
#
loop_
_entity.id
_entity.type
_entity.pdbx_description
1 polymer ?
#
loop_
_entity_poly.entity_id
_entity_poly.type
_entity_poly.pdbx_seq_one_letter_code
_entity_poly.pdbx_strand_id
1 'polypeptide(L)'
;GRGVVLYLRQEGRGIGLLNKIRAYELQDGGADTVEANERLGFGADQRDYAICLPMLEHLGIDSLKLMTNNPRKVKALGDMGIAVDHRVPLQIAHNPYNKRYLATKAGKLGHMLGNQHQGETEESL
;
A
#
# COMPACT_ATOMS: atom_id res chain seq x y z
N GLY A 1 -0.96 -19.33 14.30
CA GLY A 1 -1.71 -18.13 13.84
C GLY A 1 -2.61 -18.49 12.68
N ARG A 2 -3.62 -17.65 12.35
CA ARG A 2 -4.56 -17.82 11.22
C ARG A 2 -4.59 -16.54 10.39
N GLY A 3 -4.45 -16.63 9.07
CA GLY A 3 -4.50 -15.49 8.17
C GLY A 3 -4.26 -15.89 6.72
N VAL A 4 -4.49 -14.96 5.79
CA VAL A 4 -4.25 -15.16 4.35
C VAL A 4 -3.52 -13.95 3.78
N VAL A 5 -2.66 -14.19 2.79
CA VAL A 5 -2.03 -13.13 1.99
C VAL A 5 -2.50 -13.29 0.54
N LEU A 6 -3.28 -12.32 0.06
CA LEU A 6 -3.68 -12.24 -1.34
C LEU A 6 -2.61 -11.49 -2.13
N TYR A 7 -1.88 -12.22 -2.98
CA TYR A 7 -0.83 -11.64 -3.83
C TYR A 7 -1.40 -11.21 -5.18
N LEU A 8 -1.66 -9.91 -5.33
CA LEU A 8 -2.20 -9.34 -6.57
C LEU A 8 -1.05 -8.96 -7.52
N ARG A 9 -1.10 -9.46 -8.75
CA ARG A 9 -0.11 -9.17 -9.81
C ARG A 9 -0.32 -7.78 -10.43
N GLN A 10 -0.36 -6.73 -9.61
CA GLN A 10 -0.59 -5.34 -10.02
C GLN A 10 0.62 -4.45 -9.68
N GLU A 11 1.74 -4.74 -10.31
CA GLU A 11 3.01 -4.05 -10.10
C GLU A 11 2.92 -2.55 -10.42
N GLY A 12 3.71 -1.72 -9.73
CA GLY A 12 3.79 -0.28 -10.02
C GLY A 12 2.52 0.52 -9.71
N ARG A 13 1.60 0.01 -8.89
CA ARG A 13 0.23 0.57 -8.73
C ARG A 13 -0.63 0.44 -10.01
N GLY A 14 -0.46 -0.66 -10.74
CA GLY A 14 -1.24 -0.98 -11.94
C GLY A 14 -0.59 -0.53 -13.26
N ILE A 15 0.47 0.30 -13.21
CA ILE A 15 1.16 0.78 -14.42
C ILE A 15 2.16 -0.23 -14.99
N GLY A 16 2.45 -1.32 -14.26
CA GLY A 16 3.40 -2.34 -14.66
C GLY A 16 4.86 -2.01 -14.33
N LEU A 17 5.72 -3.03 -14.43
CA LEU A 17 7.13 -2.94 -14.03
C LEU A 17 7.93 -1.95 -14.88
N LEU A 18 7.72 -1.96 -16.20
CA LEU A 18 8.45 -1.09 -17.12
C LEU A 18 8.23 0.40 -16.81
N ASN A 19 6.97 0.78 -16.58
CA ASN A 19 6.64 2.16 -16.26
C ASN A 19 7.09 2.55 -14.84
N LYS A 20 7.14 1.59 -13.91
CA LYS A 20 7.76 1.81 -12.60
C LYS A 20 9.25 2.14 -12.72
N ILE A 21 9.99 1.48 -13.62
CA ILE A 21 11.41 1.79 -13.88
C ILE A 21 11.53 3.20 -14.47
N ARG A 22 10.73 3.57 -15.46
CA ARG A 22 10.69 4.94 -16.02
C ARG A 22 10.35 5.99 -14.97
N ALA A 23 9.43 5.68 -14.06
CA ALA A 23 9.07 6.57 -12.96
C ALA A 23 10.23 6.75 -11.96
N TYR A 24 11.11 5.76 -11.82
CA TYR A 24 12.33 5.90 -11.01
C TYR A 24 13.35 6.80 -11.68
N GLU A 25 13.56 6.69 -12.99
CA GLU A 25 14.44 7.60 -13.74
C GLU A 25 14.01 9.07 -13.56
N LEU A 26 12.70 9.34 -13.60
CA LEU A 26 12.16 10.68 -13.35
C LEU A 26 12.36 11.14 -11.90
N GLN A 27 12.26 10.22 -10.94
CA GLN A 27 12.48 10.51 -9.52
C GLN A 27 13.95 10.78 -9.19
N ASP A 28 14.86 10.05 -9.84
CA ASP A 28 16.31 10.30 -9.75
C ASP A 28 16.67 11.68 -10.34
N GLY A 29 15.91 12.12 -11.36
CA GLY A 29 15.92 13.49 -11.87
C GLY A 29 15.24 14.54 -10.98
N GLY A 30 14.75 14.16 -9.80
CA GLY A 30 14.20 15.08 -8.78
C GLY A 30 12.68 15.21 -8.74
N ALA A 31 11.93 14.52 -9.64
CA ALA A 31 10.47 14.49 -9.55
C ALA A 31 10.01 13.72 -8.30
N ASP A 32 8.88 14.09 -7.72
CA ASP A 32 8.26 13.24 -6.71
C ASP A 32 7.46 12.09 -7.34
N THR A 33 7.00 11.14 -6.53
CA THR A 33 6.27 9.97 -7.02
C THR A 33 4.95 10.31 -7.72
N VAL A 34 4.29 11.41 -7.37
CA VAL A 34 3.04 11.83 -8.05
C VAL A 34 3.41 12.48 -9.38
N GLU A 35 4.34 13.43 -9.38
CA GLU A 35 4.80 14.11 -10.60
C GLU A 35 5.36 13.12 -11.64
N ALA A 36 6.13 12.13 -11.20
CA ALA A 36 6.68 11.11 -12.10
C ALA A 36 5.57 10.29 -12.78
N ASN A 37 4.49 9.95 -12.07
CA ASN A 37 3.35 9.23 -12.66
C ASN A 37 2.56 10.14 -13.63
N GLU A 38 2.32 11.40 -13.25
CA GLU A 38 1.61 12.37 -14.10
C GLU A 38 2.38 12.64 -15.41
N ARG A 39 3.71 12.81 -15.35
CA ARG A 39 4.56 12.96 -16.53
C ARG A 39 4.52 11.74 -17.46
N LEU A 40 4.28 10.55 -16.91
CA LEU A 40 4.11 9.31 -17.67
C LEU A 40 2.66 9.07 -18.12
N GLY A 41 1.73 9.99 -17.82
CA GLY A 41 0.32 9.89 -18.20
C GLY A 41 -0.52 8.95 -17.31
N PHE A 42 -0.01 8.60 -16.12
CA PHE A 42 -0.70 7.71 -15.20
C PHE A 42 -1.32 8.45 -14.02
N GLY A 43 -2.45 7.91 -13.54
CA GLY A 43 -3.04 8.34 -12.26
C GLY A 43 -2.19 7.88 -11.08
N ALA A 44 -2.39 8.51 -9.92
CA ALA A 44 -1.60 8.21 -8.71
C ALA A 44 -1.68 6.74 -8.24
N ASP A 45 -2.77 6.03 -8.57
CA ASP A 45 -2.95 4.59 -8.28
C ASP A 45 -4.10 4.01 -9.13
N GLN A 46 -3.76 3.07 -10.02
CA GLN A 46 -4.65 2.40 -10.98
C GLN A 46 -4.94 0.94 -10.59
N ARG A 47 -4.68 0.56 -9.33
CA ARG A 47 -4.99 -0.79 -8.86
C ARG A 47 -6.48 -1.03 -8.79
N ASP A 48 -6.89 -2.22 -9.18
CA ASP A 48 -8.26 -2.70 -9.07
C ASP A 48 -8.34 -3.77 -7.97
N TYR A 49 -9.07 -3.47 -6.91
CA TYR A 49 -9.27 -4.40 -5.80
C TYR A 49 -10.44 -5.37 -6.01
N ALA A 50 -11.22 -5.24 -7.09
CA ALA A 50 -12.35 -6.13 -7.39
C ALA A 50 -11.92 -7.59 -7.53
N ILE A 51 -10.67 -7.82 -7.96
CA ILE A 51 -10.07 -9.15 -8.03
C ILE A 51 -9.96 -9.85 -6.66
N CYS A 52 -10.00 -9.11 -5.54
CA CYS A 52 -10.01 -9.71 -4.21
C CYS A 52 -11.31 -10.45 -3.91
N LEU A 53 -12.45 -10.01 -4.46
CA LEU A 53 -13.76 -10.58 -4.16
C LEU A 53 -13.84 -12.09 -4.48
N PRO A 54 -13.59 -12.56 -5.71
CA PRO A 54 -13.66 -14.00 -6.02
C PRO A 54 -12.62 -14.82 -5.23
N MET A 55 -11.48 -14.22 -4.86
CA MET A 55 -10.48 -14.90 -4.03
C MET A 55 -10.99 -15.10 -2.59
N LEU A 56 -11.66 -14.10 -2.02
CA LEU A 56 -12.24 -14.16 -0.68
C LEU A 56 -13.45 -15.11 -0.65
N GLU A 57 -14.32 -15.06 -1.66
CA GLU A 57 -15.45 -15.99 -1.82
C GLU A 57 -14.98 -17.44 -1.93
N HIS A 58 -13.94 -17.71 -2.72
CA HIS A 58 -13.36 -19.05 -2.84
C HIS A 58 -12.83 -19.58 -1.50
N LEU A 59 -12.37 -18.70 -0.63
CA LEU A 59 -11.89 -19.03 0.71
C LEU A 59 -13.00 -19.04 1.78
N GLY A 60 -14.24 -18.67 1.42
CA GLY A 60 -15.36 -18.53 2.35
C GLY A 60 -15.13 -17.44 3.41
N ILE A 61 -14.54 -16.30 3.02
CA ILE A 61 -14.22 -15.19 3.93
C ILE A 61 -15.20 -14.03 3.69
N ASP A 62 -16.13 -13.85 4.63
CA ASP A 62 -17.15 -12.78 4.57
C ASP A 62 -16.79 -11.57 5.45
N SER A 63 -15.95 -11.76 6.47
CA SER A 63 -15.38 -10.69 7.29
C SER A 63 -13.88 -10.86 7.54
N LEU A 64 -13.16 -9.75 7.71
CA LEU A 64 -11.72 -9.78 7.91
C LEU A 64 -11.19 -8.62 8.76
N LYS A 65 -10.03 -8.87 9.38
CA LYS A 65 -9.16 -7.86 9.97
C LYS A 65 -8.17 -7.42 8.90
N LEU A 66 -8.34 -6.22 8.36
CA LEU A 66 -7.55 -5.78 7.20
C LEU A 66 -6.22 -5.16 7.63
N MET A 67 -5.12 -5.83 7.30
CA MET A 67 -3.77 -5.25 7.46
C MET A 67 -3.46 -4.26 6.33
N THR A 68 -3.65 -2.95 6.56
CA THR A 68 -3.35 -1.92 5.56
C THR A 68 -3.19 -0.51 6.14
N ASN A 69 -2.34 0.30 5.49
CA ASN A 69 -2.28 1.76 5.69
C ASN A 69 -2.94 2.54 4.55
N ASN A 70 -3.47 1.86 3.52
CA ASN A 70 -4.09 2.50 2.37
C ASN A 70 -5.61 2.63 2.58
N PRO A 71 -6.17 3.84 2.82
CA PRO A 71 -7.60 4.01 3.01
C PRO A 71 -8.42 3.59 1.79
N ARG A 72 -7.88 3.72 0.57
CA ARG A 72 -8.56 3.28 -0.66
C ARG A 72 -8.82 1.77 -0.65
N LYS A 73 -7.93 0.98 -0.04
CA LYS A 73 -8.11 -0.48 0.05
C LYS A 73 -9.25 -0.84 1.02
N VAL A 74 -9.37 -0.11 2.13
CA VAL A 74 -10.48 -0.28 3.09
C VAL A 74 -11.80 0.03 2.40
N LYS A 75 -11.88 1.20 1.73
CA LYS A 75 -13.09 1.61 1.02
C LYS A 75 -13.47 0.62 -0.08
N ALA A 76 -12.52 0.19 -0.91
CA ALA A 76 -12.80 -0.72 -2.02
C ALA A 76 -13.37 -2.07 -1.54
N LEU A 77 -12.83 -2.64 -0.45
CA LEU A 77 -13.36 -3.88 0.13
C LEU A 77 -14.76 -3.68 0.73
N GLY A 78 -15.00 -2.54 1.40
CA GLY A 78 -16.32 -2.20 1.93
C GLY A 78 -17.37 -2.00 0.83
N ASP A 79 -17.01 -1.32 -0.27
CA ASP A 79 -17.87 -1.13 -1.44
C ASP A 79 -18.22 -2.48 -2.13
N MET A 80 -17.41 -3.53 -1.93
CA MET A 80 -17.64 -4.90 -2.43
C MET A 80 -18.48 -5.76 -1.46
N GLY A 81 -18.93 -5.21 -0.33
CA GLY A 81 -19.72 -5.94 0.66
C GLY A 81 -18.92 -6.81 1.62
N ILE A 82 -17.57 -6.74 1.60
CA ILE A 82 -16.73 -7.45 2.56
C ILE A 82 -16.69 -6.69 3.88
N ALA A 83 -17.08 -7.34 4.98
CA ALA A 83 -17.07 -6.73 6.29
C ALA A 83 -15.63 -6.55 6.81
N VAL A 84 -15.15 -5.31 6.85
CA VAL A 84 -13.85 -4.97 7.45
C VAL A 84 -14.05 -4.69 8.94
N ASP A 85 -13.97 -5.74 9.76
CA ASP A 85 -14.23 -5.68 11.23
C ASP A 85 -13.34 -4.64 11.93
N HIS A 86 -12.07 -4.57 11.53
CA HIS A 86 -11.18 -3.46 11.87
C HIS A 86 -9.95 -3.43 10.97
N ARG A 87 -9.37 -2.23 10.86
CA ARG A 87 -8.07 -2.01 10.23
C ARG A 87 -6.95 -2.29 11.24
N VAL A 88 -6.00 -3.13 10.83
CA VAL A 88 -4.72 -3.32 11.51
C VAL A 88 -3.65 -2.51 10.76
N PRO A 89 -3.04 -1.47 11.36
CA PRO A 89 -1.97 -0.72 10.70
C PRO A 89 -0.76 -1.63 10.40
N LEU A 90 -0.18 -1.48 9.21
CA LEU A 90 1.11 -2.10 8.90
C LEU A 90 2.21 -1.21 9.48
N GLN A 91 2.91 -1.69 10.50
CA GLN A 91 4.07 -0.99 11.05
C GLN A 91 5.21 -1.06 10.03
N ILE A 92 5.74 0.09 9.64
CA ILE A 92 6.90 0.21 8.76
C ILE A 92 7.98 0.90 9.58
N ALA A 93 9.12 0.26 9.76
CA ALA A 93 10.26 0.88 10.43
C ALA A 93 10.72 2.11 9.62
N HIS A 94 10.79 3.27 10.29
CA HIS A 94 11.39 4.46 9.72
C HIS A 94 12.91 4.24 9.59
N ASN A 95 13.46 4.47 8.40
CA ASN A 95 14.89 4.54 8.18
C ASN A 95 15.24 5.86 7.47
N PRO A 96 16.51 6.30 7.51
CA PRO A 96 16.90 7.58 6.91
C PRO A 96 16.56 7.68 5.40
N TYR A 97 16.58 6.55 4.69
CA TYR A 97 16.33 6.47 3.25
C TYR A 97 14.83 6.52 2.87
N ASN A 98 13.92 6.17 3.78
CA ASN A 98 12.49 6.07 3.50
C ASN A 98 11.67 7.26 4.03
N LYS A 99 12.28 8.20 4.77
CA LYS A 99 11.61 9.40 5.30
C LYS A 99 10.88 10.22 4.22
N ARG A 100 11.56 10.56 3.12
CA ARG A 100 10.98 11.38 2.04
C ARG A 100 9.82 10.66 1.34
N TYR A 101 9.97 9.36 1.11
CA TYR A 101 8.94 8.51 0.50
C TYR A 101 7.70 8.35 1.39
N LEU A 102 7.90 8.12 2.69
CA LEU A 102 6.81 8.00 3.67
C LEU A 102 6.08 9.34 3.86
N ALA A 103 6.81 10.47 3.87
CA ALA A 103 6.22 11.81 3.94
C ALA A 103 5.29 12.09 2.73
N THR A 104 5.72 11.77 1.51
CA THR A 104 4.88 11.90 0.30
C THR A 104 3.64 11.01 0.38
N LYS A 105 3.77 9.78 0.90
CA LYS A 105 2.62 8.88 1.09
C LYS A 105 1.61 9.39 2.10
N ALA A 106 2.06 9.92 3.23
CA ALA A 106 1.17 10.48 4.25
C ALA A 106 0.50 11.77 3.77
N GLY A 107 1.28 12.70 3.20
CA GLY A 107 0.78 14.01 2.79
C GLY A 107 -0.09 13.98 1.53
N LYS A 108 0.45 13.48 0.41
CA LYS A 108 -0.23 13.56 -0.91
C LYS A 108 -1.18 12.40 -1.20
N LEU A 109 -0.96 11.23 -0.58
CA LEU A 109 -1.74 10.01 -0.86
C LEU A 109 -2.65 9.59 0.30
N GLY A 110 -2.70 10.36 1.39
CA GLY A 110 -3.59 10.13 2.53
C GLY A 110 -3.34 8.82 3.27
N HIS A 111 -2.12 8.26 3.20
CA HIS A 111 -1.80 7.02 3.92
C HIS A 111 -1.87 7.23 5.44
N MET A 112 -2.55 6.29 6.13
CA MET A 112 -2.72 6.29 7.58
C MET A 112 -1.53 5.59 8.25
N LEU A 113 -0.39 6.28 8.38
CA LEU A 113 0.80 5.76 9.08
C LEU A 113 0.55 5.75 10.59
N GLY A 114 0.88 4.64 11.27
CA GLY A 114 0.76 4.53 12.73
C GLY A 114 1.96 5.15 13.44
N ASN A 115 1.71 5.95 14.47
CA ASN A 115 2.73 6.58 15.33
C ASN A 115 3.16 5.64 16.49
N GLN A 116 3.70 4.47 16.18
CA GLN A 116 4.18 3.54 17.22
C GLN A 116 5.59 3.07 16.86
N HIS A 117 6.56 3.63 17.57
CA HIS A 117 7.94 3.16 17.62
C HIS A 117 8.00 1.82 18.35
N GLN A 118 8.58 0.80 17.73
CA GLN A 118 9.29 -0.25 18.46
C GLN A 118 10.73 -0.22 17.95
N GLY A 119 11.55 0.54 18.66
CA GLY A 119 13.00 0.47 18.57
C GLY A 119 13.52 -0.42 19.69
N GLU A 120 14.35 -1.38 19.31
CA GLU A 120 15.46 -1.92 20.09
C GLU A 120 15.07 -2.80 21.29
N THR A 121 14.92 -4.10 21.02
CA THR A 121 15.39 -5.10 21.99
C THR A 121 16.91 -5.10 21.86
N GLU A 122 17.60 -4.49 22.82
CA GLU A 122 19.04 -4.61 23.04
C GLU A 122 19.39 -6.10 23.17
N GLU A 123 20.10 -6.65 22.20
CA GLU A 123 20.88 -7.86 22.44
C GLU A 123 22.09 -7.47 23.28
N SER A 124 22.05 -7.87 24.55
CA SER A 124 23.17 -7.86 25.46
C SER A 124 24.33 -8.70 24.91
N LEU A 125 25.52 -8.12 24.82
CA LEU A 125 26.81 -8.71 25.20
C LEU A 125 27.83 -7.59 25.43
#